data_AF-A0A1G7JAR7-F1
#
_entry.id   AF-A0A1G7JAR7-F1
#
_cell.length_a   1.000
_cell.length_b   1.000
_cell.length_c   1.000
_cell.angle_alpha   90.00
_cell.angle_beta   90.00
_cell.angle_gamma   90.00
#
_symmetry.space_group_name_H-M   'P 1'
#
loop_
_entity.id
_entity.type
_entity.pdbx_description
1 polymer ?
#
loop_
_entity_poly.entity_id
_entity_poly.type
_entity_poly.pdbx_seq_one_letter_code
_entity_poly.pdbx_strand_id
1 'polypeptide(L)'
;MKTSLMSPIKKTLVITAILALSCLIYGFKAGIDELQWLNWSNKCLSESYAPVVDAKLKKWEINLTNDHFLRLRKTYQHGRQEYFSFNLHRLNDIEYMGNDTTGTLEFTTLADDIIVQTYEDPKGDIDSMSTVLELPVKNMSQPRLDSLKSALKYFKEKEL
;
A
#
# COMPACT_ATOMS: atom_id res chain seq x y z
N MET A 1 28.60 -57.42 9.66
CA MET A 1 28.34 -56.24 10.53
C MET A 1 29.16 -55.07 10.01
N LYS A 2 28.54 -54.03 9.43
CA LYS A 2 29.27 -52.85 8.93
C LYS A 2 29.58 -51.92 10.11
N THR A 3 30.81 -51.96 10.62
CA THR A 3 31.29 -51.02 11.64
C THR A 3 31.54 -49.67 10.97
N SER A 4 30.92 -48.64 11.51
CA SER A 4 31.01 -47.27 11.00
C SER A 4 32.43 -46.71 11.13
N LEU A 5 32.94 -46.07 10.08
CA LEU A 5 34.31 -45.55 9.94
C LEU A 5 34.60 -44.25 10.73
N MET A 6 33.61 -43.66 11.42
CA MET A 6 33.76 -42.38 12.14
C MET A 6 33.60 -42.53 13.65
N SER A 7 34.48 -41.86 14.40
CA SER A 7 34.38 -41.80 15.87
C SER A 7 33.08 -41.11 16.31
N PRO A 8 32.49 -41.49 17.46
CA PRO A 8 31.22 -40.94 17.94
C PRO A 8 31.22 -39.41 18.04
N ILE A 9 32.33 -38.82 18.50
CA ILE A 9 32.51 -37.36 18.64
C ILE A 9 32.39 -36.66 17.29
N LYS A 10 33.01 -37.20 16.24
CA LYS A 10 32.96 -36.62 14.89
C LYS A 10 31.55 -36.67 14.31
N LYS A 11 30.76 -37.72 14.63
CA LYS A 11 29.37 -37.82 14.18
C LYS A 11 28.47 -36.80 14.85
N THR A 12 28.59 -36.64 16.17
CA THR A 12 27.82 -35.64 16.90
C THR A 12 28.09 -34.25 16.35
N LEU A 13 29.37 -33.90 16.15
CA LEU A 13 29.78 -32.59 15.64
C LEU A 13 29.25 -32.30 14.22
N VAL A 14 29.25 -33.31 13.34
CA VAL A 14 28.66 -33.20 12.00
C VAL A 14 27.13 -33.01 12.06
N ILE A 15 26.44 -33.74 12.94
CA ILE A 15 24.99 -33.61 13.10
C ILE A 15 24.62 -32.22 13.65
N THR A 16 25.34 -31.71 14.66
CA THR A 16 25.11 -30.35 15.18
C THR A 16 25.40 -29.29 14.12
N ALA A 17 26.44 -29.47 13.31
CA ALA A 17 26.76 -28.54 12.22
C ALA A 17 25.65 -28.52 11.15
N ILE A 18 25.09 -29.67 10.79
CA ILE A 18 23.98 -29.77 9.83
C ILE A 18 22.72 -29.12 10.39
N LEU A 19 22.39 -29.33 11.67
CA LEU A 19 21.24 -28.71 12.33
C LEU A 19 21.40 -27.18 12.47
N ALA A 20 22.60 -26.71 12.79
CA ALA A 20 22.87 -25.28 12.86
C ALA A 20 22.74 -24.63 11.46
N LEU A 21 23.25 -25.29 10.42
CA LEU A 21 23.17 -24.80 9.05
C LEU A 21 21.72 -24.80 8.53
N SER A 22 20.92 -25.82 8.85
CA SER A 22 19.50 -25.84 8.46
C SER A 22 18.71 -24.74 9.17
N CYS A 23 18.92 -24.50 10.46
CA CYS A 23 18.30 -23.37 11.16
C CYS A 23 18.65 -22.01 10.54
N LEU A 24 19.90 -21.82 10.07
CA LEU A 24 20.30 -20.59 9.39
C LEU A 24 19.61 -20.41 8.03
N ILE A 25 19.44 -21.49 7.26
CA ILE A 25 18.81 -21.43 5.93
C ILE A 25 17.29 -21.21 6.04
N TYR A 26 16.61 -21.80 7.03
CA TYR A 26 15.16 -21.63 7.22
C TYR A 26 14.77 -20.36 8.00
N GLY A 27 15.74 -19.64 8.58
CA GLY A 27 15.49 -18.39 9.31
C GLY A 27 15.23 -17.17 8.41
N PHE A 28 15.67 -17.21 7.15
CA PHE A 28 15.46 -16.11 6.21
C PHE A 28 14.07 -16.21 5.57
N LYS A 29 13.11 -15.43 6.05
CA LYS A 29 11.91 -15.11 5.28
C LYS A 29 12.30 -14.14 4.18
N ALA A 30 12.09 -14.52 2.92
CA ALA A 30 12.13 -13.55 1.82
C ALA A 30 11.13 -12.43 2.14
N GLY A 31 11.61 -11.19 2.18
CA GLY A 31 10.74 -10.02 2.30
C GLY A 31 9.77 -9.96 1.13
N ILE A 32 8.62 -9.31 1.33
CA ILE A 32 7.70 -9.02 0.23
C ILE A 32 8.42 -8.09 -0.75
N ASP A 33 8.43 -8.47 -2.02
CA ASP A 33 9.07 -7.70 -3.08
C ASP A 33 8.31 -6.40 -3.38
N GLU A 34 8.99 -5.39 -3.94
CA GLU A 34 8.37 -4.10 -4.27
C GLU A 34 7.18 -4.28 -5.22
N LEU A 35 7.34 -5.11 -6.26
CA LEU A 35 6.27 -5.38 -7.21
C LEU A 35 5.07 -6.04 -6.53
N GLN A 36 5.30 -6.88 -5.53
CA GLN A 36 4.23 -7.49 -4.74
C GLN A 36 3.52 -6.44 -3.90
N TRP A 37 4.25 -5.52 -3.25
CA TRP A 37 3.66 -4.41 -2.51
C TRP A 37 2.86 -3.47 -3.41
N LEU A 38 3.36 -3.19 -4.62
CA LEU A 38 2.72 -2.32 -5.59
C LEU A 38 1.40 -2.92 -6.05
N ASN A 39 1.43 -4.20 -6.43
CA ASN A 39 0.24 -4.94 -6.86
C ASN A 39 -0.77 -5.08 -5.73
N TRP A 40 -0.31 -5.39 -4.52
CA TRP A 40 -1.17 -5.48 -3.34
C TRP A 40 -1.85 -4.14 -3.03
N SER A 41 -1.09 -3.03 -3.00
CA SER A 41 -1.63 -1.70 -2.68
C SER A 41 -2.68 -1.28 -3.70
N ASN A 42 -2.37 -1.41 -5.00
CA ASN A 42 -3.30 -1.10 -6.08
C ASN A 42 -4.58 -1.94 -6.02
N LYS A 43 -4.44 -3.26 -5.80
CA LYS A 43 -5.57 -4.16 -5.63
C LYS A 43 -6.41 -3.79 -4.40
N CYS A 44 -5.75 -3.57 -3.26
CA CYS A 44 -6.40 -3.25 -2.00
C CYS A 44 -7.21 -1.96 -2.12
N LEU A 45 -6.60 -0.88 -2.63
CA LEU A 45 -7.26 0.41 -2.82
C LEU A 45 -8.41 0.32 -3.81
N SER A 46 -8.23 -0.37 -4.93
CA SER A 46 -9.28 -0.51 -5.96
C SER A 46 -10.48 -1.33 -5.46
N GLU A 47 -10.25 -2.45 -4.77
CA GLU A 47 -11.35 -3.27 -4.25
C GLU A 47 -12.09 -2.58 -3.09
N SER A 48 -11.39 -1.74 -2.34
CA SER A 48 -11.93 -1.12 -1.13
C SER A 48 -12.55 0.24 -1.42
N TYR A 49 -12.19 0.96 -2.49
CA TYR A 49 -12.77 2.27 -2.75
C TYR A 49 -14.29 2.19 -2.94
N ALA A 50 -15.00 3.02 -2.19
CA ALA A 50 -16.45 3.05 -2.15
C ALA A 50 -16.92 4.48 -2.46
N PRO A 51 -17.19 4.81 -3.73
CA PRO A 51 -17.64 6.15 -4.07
C PRO A 51 -18.96 6.47 -3.36
N VAL A 52 -19.06 7.69 -2.83
CA VAL A 52 -20.27 8.17 -2.17
C VAL A 52 -21.44 8.13 -3.17
N VAL A 53 -22.57 7.55 -2.74
CA VAL A 53 -23.73 7.23 -3.60
C VAL A 53 -24.28 8.45 -4.36
N ASP A 54 -24.10 9.65 -3.81
CA ASP A 54 -24.63 10.89 -4.37
C ASP A 54 -23.74 11.52 -5.46
N ALA A 55 -22.56 10.96 -5.73
CA ALA A 55 -21.52 11.65 -6.48
C ALA A 55 -21.71 11.68 -8.01
N LYS A 56 -22.79 11.14 -8.62
CA LYS A 56 -22.93 11.01 -10.10
C LYS A 56 -21.64 10.54 -10.79
N LEU A 57 -20.90 9.66 -10.13
CA LEU A 57 -19.58 9.23 -10.56
C LEU A 57 -19.72 8.16 -11.64
N LYS A 58 -19.14 8.39 -12.81
CA LYS A 58 -19.18 7.47 -13.95
C LYS A 58 -18.04 6.46 -13.89
N LYS A 59 -16.84 6.92 -13.56
CA LYS A 59 -15.62 6.10 -13.48
C LYS A 59 -14.72 6.68 -12.40
N TRP A 60 -13.95 5.82 -11.76
CA TRP A 60 -12.85 6.23 -10.90
C TRP A 60 -11.68 5.28 -11.11
N GLU A 61 -10.48 5.79 -10.88
CA GLU A 61 -9.22 5.06 -11.03
C GLU A 61 -8.29 5.50 -9.92
N ILE A 62 -7.88 4.56 -9.06
CA ILE A 62 -6.82 4.79 -8.08
C ILE A 62 -5.60 3.97 -8.48
N ASN A 63 -4.44 4.60 -8.49
CA ASN A 63 -3.20 3.95 -8.87
C ASN A 63 -2.04 4.45 -8.02
N LEU A 64 -1.29 3.52 -7.44
CA LEU A 64 0.05 3.75 -6.94
C LEU A 64 1.05 3.36 -8.03
N THR A 65 1.90 4.30 -8.44
CA THR A 65 2.93 4.08 -9.46
C THR A 65 4.22 3.54 -8.84
N ASN A 66 5.10 2.98 -9.68
CA ASN A 66 6.48 2.62 -9.32
C ASN A 66 7.29 3.84 -8.84
N ASP A 67 7.01 5.04 -9.36
CA ASP A 67 7.65 6.29 -8.90
C ASP A 67 7.06 6.84 -7.57
N HIS A 68 6.38 5.98 -6.80
CA HIS A 68 5.77 6.28 -5.51
C HIS A 68 4.68 7.38 -5.51
N PHE A 69 4.03 7.65 -6.66
CA PHE A 69 2.88 8.55 -6.72
C PHE A 69 1.57 7.81 -6.49
N LEU A 70 0.79 8.27 -5.52
CA LEU A 70 -0.61 7.88 -5.40
C LEU A 70 -1.48 8.86 -6.20
N ARG A 71 -2.22 8.32 -7.16
CA ARG A 71 -3.07 9.10 -8.09
C ARG A 71 -4.50 8.60 -8.01
N LEU A 72 -5.44 9.51 -7.83
CA LEU A 72 -6.86 9.23 -7.88
C LEU A 72 -7.50 10.12 -8.94
N ARG A 73 -8.12 9.50 -9.94
CA ARG A 73 -8.93 10.18 -10.94
C ARG A 73 -10.39 9.80 -10.74
N LYS A 74 -11.25 10.80 -10.69
CA LYS A 74 -12.71 10.67 -10.65
C LYS A 74 -13.26 11.29 -11.92
N THR A 75 -14.12 10.56 -12.63
CA THR A 75 -14.81 11.05 -13.83
C THR A 75 -16.31 10.99 -13.59
N TYR A 76 -16.96 12.13 -13.72
CA TYR A 76 -18.38 12.30 -13.47
C TYR A 76 -19.20 12.08 -14.74
N GLN A 77 -20.51 11.82 -14.59
CA GLN A 77 -21.40 11.57 -15.74
C GLN A 77 -21.44 12.72 -16.76
N HIS A 78 -21.20 13.95 -16.32
CA HIS A 78 -21.24 15.15 -17.16
C HIS A 78 -19.90 15.51 -17.82
N GLY A 79 -18.89 14.63 -17.78
CA GLY A 79 -17.57 14.88 -18.38
C GLY A 79 -16.53 15.40 -17.38
N ARG A 80 -16.98 16.20 -16.39
CA ARG A 80 -16.17 16.73 -15.28
C ARG A 80 -15.23 15.67 -14.72
N GLN A 81 -13.98 16.05 -14.50
CA GLN A 81 -12.96 15.20 -13.88
C GLN A 81 -12.37 15.89 -12.66
N GLU A 82 -12.05 15.10 -11.65
CA GLU A 82 -11.27 15.53 -10.50
C GLU A 82 -10.06 14.61 -10.37
N TYR A 83 -8.89 15.20 -10.20
CA TYR A 83 -7.61 14.53 -10.15
C TYR A 83 -6.89 14.89 -8.86
N PHE A 84 -6.43 13.87 -8.16
CA PHE A 84 -5.63 13.99 -6.94
C PHE A 84 -4.31 13.26 -7.17
N SER A 85 -3.19 13.88 -6.82
CA SER A 85 -1.87 13.26 -6.95
C SER A 85 -0.90 13.79 -5.92
N PHE A 86 -0.19 12.88 -5.26
CA PHE A 86 0.92 13.21 -4.38
C PHE A 86 1.94 12.08 -4.34
N ASN A 87 3.17 12.40 -3.93
CA ASN A 87 4.21 11.42 -3.75
C ASN A 87 4.19 10.88 -2.31
N LEU A 88 4.30 9.56 -2.12
CA LEU A 88 4.25 8.94 -0.79
C LEU A 88 5.40 9.36 0.13
N HIS A 89 6.51 9.91 -0.38
CA HIS A 89 7.55 10.52 0.46
C HIS A 89 7.05 11.76 1.23
N ARG A 90 5.98 12.41 0.75
CA ARG A 90 5.35 13.57 1.41
C ARG A 90 4.28 13.17 2.43
N LEU A 91 3.91 11.89 2.46
CA LEU A 91 2.91 11.37 3.38
C LEU A 91 3.38 11.55 4.81
N ASN A 92 2.60 12.26 5.62
CA ASN A 92 2.81 12.38 7.05
C ASN A 92 2.20 11.18 7.78
N ASP A 93 0.88 11.01 7.65
CA ASP A 93 0.12 9.97 8.34
C ASP A 93 -1.04 9.41 7.50
N ILE A 94 -1.55 8.25 7.93
CA ILE A 94 -2.75 7.60 7.40
C ILE A 94 -3.68 7.25 8.56
N GLU A 95 -4.80 7.94 8.64
CA GLU A 95 -5.85 7.66 9.62
C GLU A 95 -7.00 6.87 8.99
N TYR A 96 -7.67 6.07 9.81
CA TYR A 96 -8.86 5.33 9.39
C TYR A 96 -10.01 5.61 10.34
N MET A 97 -11.08 6.18 9.79
CA MET A 97 -12.28 6.55 10.54
C MET A 97 -13.44 5.68 10.05
N GLY A 98 -13.77 4.62 10.79
CA GLY A 98 -14.87 3.72 10.42
C GLY A 98 -14.87 2.39 11.15
N ASN A 99 -15.50 1.40 10.50
CA ASN A 99 -15.60 0.01 10.95
C ASN A 99 -15.22 -0.93 9.81
N ASP A 100 -15.14 -2.24 10.06
CA ASP A 100 -14.71 -3.23 9.06
C ASP A 100 -15.50 -3.21 7.73
N THR A 101 -16.74 -2.68 7.72
CA THR A 101 -17.59 -2.63 6.52
C THR A 101 -17.49 -1.32 5.76
N THR A 102 -17.37 -0.17 6.43
CA THR A 102 -17.37 1.17 5.83
C THR A 102 -16.53 2.14 6.65
N GLY A 103 -15.79 3.01 5.99
CA GLY A 103 -15.08 4.11 6.64
C GLY A 103 -14.40 5.04 5.65
N THR A 104 -13.58 5.94 6.18
CA THR A 104 -12.76 6.87 5.40
C THR A 104 -11.30 6.65 5.74
N LEU A 105 -10.47 6.43 4.72
CA LEU A 105 -9.03 6.54 4.83
C LEU A 105 -8.63 7.98 4.59
N GLU A 106 -7.98 8.61 5.57
CA GLU A 106 -7.44 9.94 5.46
C GLU A 106 -5.93 9.86 5.22
N PHE A 107 -5.47 10.47 4.13
CA PHE A 107 -4.04 10.66 3.86
C PHE A 107 -3.68 12.11 4.14
N THR A 108 -2.71 12.32 5.02
CA THR A 108 -2.28 13.67 5.41
C THR A 108 -0.82 13.87 5.04
N THR A 109 -0.49 15.01 4.42
CA THR A 109 0.89 15.43 4.09
C THR A 109 1.37 16.53 5.03
N LEU A 110 2.68 16.77 5.09
CA LEU A 110 3.26 17.78 5.99
C LEU A 110 2.95 19.23 5.56
N ALA A 111 2.90 19.46 4.25
CA ALA A 111 2.51 20.72 3.64
C ALA A 111 1.45 20.46 2.57
N ASP A 112 1.06 21.50 1.83
CA ASP A 112 0.16 21.39 0.68
C ASP A 112 0.87 20.67 -0.48
N ASP A 113 1.00 19.35 -0.36
CA ASP A 113 1.73 18.46 -1.28
C ASP A 113 0.78 17.61 -2.15
N ILE A 114 -0.52 17.67 -1.90
CA ILE A 114 -1.54 16.96 -2.68
C ILE A 114 -2.08 17.89 -3.76
N ILE A 115 -1.74 17.61 -5.01
CA ILE A 115 -2.28 18.33 -6.16
C ILE A 115 -3.75 17.94 -6.30
N VAL A 116 -4.63 18.95 -6.39
CA VAL A 116 -6.07 18.82 -6.63
C VAL A 116 -6.42 19.64 -7.87
N GLN A 117 -6.76 18.93 -8.94
CA GLN A 117 -7.08 19.50 -10.24
C GLN A 117 -8.46 19.09 -10.71
N THR A 118 -9.21 20.00 -11.32
CA THR A 118 -10.48 19.69 -11.98
C THR A 118 -10.44 20.07 -13.44
N TYR A 119 -11.17 19.32 -14.26
CA TYR A 119 -11.32 19.56 -15.68
C TYR A 119 -12.80 19.51 -16.06
N GLU A 120 -13.21 20.36 -17.01
CA GLU A 120 -14.60 20.47 -17.47
C GLU A 120 -15.57 20.76 -16.31
N ASP A 121 -15.12 21.53 -15.32
CA ASP A 121 -15.98 21.98 -14.22
C ASP A 121 -16.87 23.15 -14.69
N PRO A 122 -18.22 23.07 -14.55
CA PRO A 122 -19.11 24.18 -14.88
C PRO A 122 -18.80 25.49 -14.14
N LYS A 123 -18.12 25.42 -12.99
CA LYS A 123 -17.70 26.59 -12.20
C LYS A 123 -16.30 27.10 -12.56
N GLY A 124 -15.62 26.45 -13.49
CA GLY A 124 -14.23 26.72 -13.86
C GLY A 124 -13.28 25.69 -13.26
N ASP A 125 -12.25 25.36 -14.03
CA ASP A 125 -11.23 24.39 -13.63
C ASP A 125 -10.40 24.93 -12.46
N ILE A 126 -10.20 24.07 -11.47
CA ILE A 126 -9.43 24.36 -10.26
C ILE A 126 -8.07 23.71 -10.41
N ASP A 127 -7.03 24.44 -10.03
CA ASP A 127 -5.67 23.92 -9.83
C ASP A 127 -5.21 24.40 -8.45
N SER A 128 -5.16 23.48 -7.49
CA SER A 128 -4.91 23.80 -6.09
C SER A 128 -4.09 22.71 -5.42
N MET A 129 -3.59 23.01 -4.23
CA MET A 129 -2.87 22.07 -3.39
C MET A 129 -3.65 21.86 -2.08
N SER A 130 -3.56 20.67 -1.51
CA SER A 130 -4.20 20.28 -0.26
C SER A 130 -3.20 19.54 0.64
N THR A 131 -3.44 19.59 1.95
CA THR A 131 -2.75 18.76 2.95
C THR A 131 -3.42 17.40 3.15
N VAL A 132 -4.70 17.27 2.83
CA VAL A 132 -5.52 16.10 3.17
C VAL A 132 -6.22 15.54 1.93
N LEU A 133 -6.20 14.21 1.81
CA LEU A 133 -7.02 13.45 0.87
C LEU A 133 -7.86 12.42 1.64
N GLU A 134 -9.17 12.60 1.60
CA GLU A 134 -10.14 11.65 2.13
C GLU A 134 -10.56 10.64 1.06
N LEU A 135 -10.45 9.36 1.40
CA LEU A 135 -10.80 8.25 0.53
C LEU A 135 -11.87 7.37 1.21
N PRO A 136 -13.14 7.51 0.82
CA PRO A 136 -14.19 6.62 1.26
C PRO A 136 -13.90 5.17 0.83
N VAL A 137 -13.93 4.25 1.78
CA VAL A 137 -13.65 2.83 1.57
C VAL A 137 -14.67 1.91 2.24
N LYS A 138 -14.71 0.67 1.76
CA LYS A 138 -15.50 -0.44 2.28
C LYS A 138 -14.63 -1.68 2.48
N ASN A 139 -15.13 -2.63 3.26
CA ASN A 139 -14.51 -3.94 3.48
C ASN A 139 -13.04 -3.83 3.94
N MET A 140 -12.79 -2.91 4.85
CA MET A 140 -11.46 -2.61 5.36
C MET A 140 -11.31 -3.18 6.77
N SER A 141 -11.11 -4.50 6.86
CA SER A 141 -10.82 -5.15 8.15
C SER A 141 -9.48 -4.69 8.71
N GLN A 142 -9.32 -4.74 10.04
CA GLN A 142 -8.07 -4.34 10.70
C GLN A 142 -6.80 -4.98 10.07
N PRO A 143 -6.72 -6.29 9.78
CA PRO A 143 -5.52 -6.87 9.17
C PRO A 143 -5.25 -6.36 7.75
N ARG A 144 -6.31 -6.05 6.99
CA ARG A 144 -6.20 -5.50 5.64
C ARG A 144 -5.67 -4.06 5.69
N LEU A 145 -6.19 -3.26 6.64
CA LEU A 145 -5.72 -1.92 6.92
C LEU A 145 -4.24 -1.90 7.32
N ASP A 146 -3.85 -2.74 8.27
CA ASP A 146 -2.46 -2.83 8.75
C ASP A 146 -1.50 -3.24 7.63
N SER A 147 -1.94 -4.17 6.76
CA SER A 147 -1.19 -4.59 5.59
C SER A 147 -1.04 -3.46 4.57
N LEU A 148 -2.11 -2.69 4.30
CA LEU A 148 -2.05 -1.51 3.42
C LEU A 148 -1.12 -0.42 3.99
N LYS A 149 -1.23 -0.12 5.29
CA LYS A 149 -0.36 0.84 5.98
C LYS A 149 1.12 0.42 5.89
N SER A 150 1.40 -0.87 6.04
CA SER A 150 2.75 -1.41 5.90
C SER A 150 3.30 -1.24 4.48
N ALA A 151 2.46 -1.49 3.46
CA ALA A 151 2.83 -1.27 2.07
C ALA A 151 3.12 0.20 1.76
N LEU A 152 2.26 1.11 2.21
CA LEU A 152 2.43 2.54 1.98
C LEU A 152 3.63 3.11 2.74
N LYS A 153 3.89 2.61 3.96
CA LYS A 153 5.09 2.93 4.73
C LYS A 153 6.36 2.48 4.00
N TYR A 154 6.37 1.29 3.41
CA TYR A 154 7.48 0.81 2.60
C TYR A 154 7.82 1.80 1.48
N PHE A 155 6.83 2.25 0.71
CA PHE A 155 7.05 3.22 -0.37
C PHE A 155 7.42 4.62 0.13
N LYS A 156 6.92 5.04 1.30
CA LYS A 156 7.32 6.32 1.93
C LYS A 156 8.80 6.33 2.30
N GLU A 157 9.30 5.23 2.88
CA GLU A 157 10.67 5.14 3.43
C GLU A 157 11.72 4.75 2.39
N LYS A 158 11.31 4.13 1.27
CA LYS A 158 12.23 3.66 0.24
C LYS A 158 12.83 4.81 -0.56
N GLU A 159 14.14 5.03 -0.46
CA GLU A 159 14.85 5.98 -1.31
C GLU A 159 14.75 5.56 -2.80
N LEU A 160 14.55 6.55 -3.68
CA LEU A 160 14.49 6.38 -5.14
C LEU A 160 15.86 6.03 -5.75
#